data_AF-A0A7J9W709-F1
#
_entry.id   AF-A0A7J9W709-F1
#
_cell.length_a   1.000
_cell.length_b   1.000
_cell.length_c   1.000
_cell.angle_alpha   90.00
_cell.angle_beta   90.00
_cell.angle_gamma   90.00
#
_symmetry.space_group_name_H-M   'P 1'
#
loop_
_entity.id
_entity.type
_entity.pdbx_description
1 polymer ?
#
loop_
_entity_poly.entity_id
_entity_poly.type
_entity_poly.pdbx_seq_one_letter_code
_entity_poly.pdbx_strand_id
1 'polypeptide(L)' 'ATVRLRQRVTKGPGSRAAGIAMAFKLIESAQSRWRAVNAPHLVALVRAGARFENGKLVERPDDQAAEKQAA' A
#
# COMPACT_ATOMS: atom_id res chain seq x y z
N ALA A 1 -49.34 -5.09 12.51
CA ALA A 1 -48.28 -5.15 13.54
C ALA A 1 -47.08 -4.34 13.06
N THR A 2 -46.69 -3.27 13.76
CA THR A 2 -45.51 -2.48 13.35
C THR A 2 -44.26 -3.08 13.96
N VAL A 3 -43.32 -3.47 13.09
CA VAL A 3 -42.01 -4.01 13.52
C VAL A 3 -41.19 -2.86 14.09
N ARG A 4 -40.70 -3.00 15.34
CA ARG A 4 -39.79 -2.02 15.96
C ARG A 4 -38.42 -2.10 15.29
N LEU A 5 -37.97 -0.99 14.71
CA LEU A 5 -36.62 -0.83 14.18
C LEU A 5 -35.59 -0.94 15.32
N ARG A 6 -34.66 -1.89 15.23
CA ARG A 6 -33.54 -2.03 16.19
C ARG A 6 -32.26 -1.49 15.57
N GLN A 7 -31.93 -0.24 15.85
CA GLN A 7 -30.60 0.31 15.55
C GLN A 7 -29.80 0.34 16.85
N ARG A 8 -29.05 -0.74 17.11
CA ARG A 8 -28.00 -0.69 18.13
C ARG A 8 -26.81 0.05 17.53
N VAL A 9 -26.80 1.36 17.70
CA VAL A 9 -25.62 2.17 17.40
C VAL A 9 -24.53 1.74 18.37
N THR A 10 -23.39 1.27 17.84
CA THR A 10 -22.24 0.98 18.69
C THR A 10 -21.78 2.30 19.29
N LYS A 11 -21.60 2.32 20.61
CA LYS A 11 -20.92 3.43 21.28
C LYS A 11 -19.51 3.41 20.68
N GLY A 12 -19.18 4.40 19.84
CA GLY A 12 -17.86 4.53 19.23
C GLY A 12 -16.77 4.60 20.30
N PRO A 13 -15.51 4.90 19.95
CA PRO A 13 -14.36 4.75 20.86
C PRO A 13 -14.39 5.63 22.14
N GLY A 14 -15.44 6.39 22.40
CA GLY A 14 -15.61 7.19 23.62
C GLY A 14 -14.78 8.49 23.64
N SER A 15 -13.64 8.53 22.94
CA SER A 15 -12.83 9.72 22.71
C SER A 15 -12.01 9.59 21.42
N ARG A 16 -11.48 10.72 20.93
CA ARG A 16 -10.56 10.74 19.76
C ARG A 16 -9.28 9.92 20.03
N ALA A 17 -8.70 10.08 21.21
CA ALA A 17 -7.48 9.36 21.59
C ALA A 17 -7.67 7.85 21.58
N ALA A 18 -8.80 7.36 22.14
CA ALA A 18 -9.14 5.94 22.12
C ALA A 18 -9.38 5.42 20.70
N GLY A 19 -9.97 6.23 19.81
CA GLY A 19 -10.17 5.85 18.41
C GLY A 19 -8.85 5.70 17.66
N ILE A 20 -7.91 6.62 17.86
CA ILE A 20 -6.58 6.55 17.24
C ILE A 20 -5.80 5.35 17.79
N ALA A 21 -5.86 5.09 19.09
CA ALA A 21 -5.22 3.93 19.70
C ALA A 21 -5.77 2.61 19.12
N MET A 22 -7.09 2.52 18.93
CA MET A 22 -7.73 1.38 18.30
C MET A 22 -7.27 1.20 16.84
N ALA A 23 -7.24 2.28 16.05
CA ALA A 23 -6.76 2.23 14.66
C ALA A 23 -5.29 1.78 14.58
N PHE A 24 -4.43 2.32 15.45
CA PHE A 24 -3.03 1.90 15.55
C PHE A 24 -2.90 0.41 15.84
N LYS A 25 -3.61 -0.10 16.86
CA LYS A 25 -3.56 -1.52 17.23
C LYS A 25 -4.12 -2.45 16.15
N LEU A 26 -5.15 -2.02 15.40
CA LEU A 26 -5.64 -2.77 14.25
C LEU A 26 -4.59 -2.85 13.14
N ILE A 27 -3.91 -1.75 12.83
CA ILE A 27 -2.84 -1.71 11.82
C ILE A 27 -1.62 -2.55 12.27
N GLU A 28 -1.20 -2.40 13.53
CA GLU A 28 -0.11 -3.19 14.13
C GLU A 28 -0.41 -4.69 14.09
N SER A 29 -1.64 -5.09 14.45
CA SER A 29 -2.07 -6.49 14.39
C SER A 29 -2.14 -7.02 12.97
N ALA A 30 -2.47 -6.17 12.00
CA ALA A 30 -2.54 -6.54 10.60
C ALA A 30 -1.14 -6.67 9.96
N GLN A 31 -0.14 -5.93 10.45
CA GLN A 31 1.22 -5.93 9.91
C GLN A 31 1.82 -7.35 9.79
N SER A 32 1.63 -8.20 10.79
CA SER A 32 2.16 -9.58 10.80
C SER A 32 1.50 -10.48 9.75
N ARG A 33 0.33 -10.10 9.26
CA ARG A 33 -0.48 -10.89 8.31
C ARG A 33 -0.41 -10.36 6.89
N TRP A 34 0.11 -9.16 6.68
CA TRP A 34 0.23 -8.60 5.33
C TRP A 34 1.26 -9.36 4.52
N ARG A 35 0.93 -9.59 3.25
CA ARG A 35 1.87 -10.20 2.31
C ARG A 35 3.00 -9.22 2.02
N ALA A 36 4.22 -9.61 2.38
CA ALA A 36 5.41 -8.85 2.05
C ALA A 36 5.55 -8.68 0.52
N VAL A 37 6.15 -7.55 0.12
CA VAL A 37 6.53 -7.32 -1.27
C VAL A 37 7.73 -8.21 -1.59
N ASN A 38 7.64 -8.97 -2.69
CA ASN A 38 8.69 -9.94 -3.07
C ASN A 38 10.05 -9.29 -3.36
N ALA A 39 10.07 -8.05 -3.85
CA ALA A 39 11.29 -7.32 -4.21
C ALA A 39 11.28 -5.92 -3.58
N PRO A 40 11.55 -5.80 -2.26
CA PRO A 40 11.45 -4.53 -1.55
C PRO A 40 12.46 -3.47 -2.05
N HIS A 41 13.62 -3.91 -2.57
CA HIS A 41 14.63 -3.02 -3.14
C HIS A 41 14.15 -2.29 -4.42
N LEU A 42 13.16 -2.83 -5.15
CA LEU A 42 12.60 -2.20 -6.35
C LEU A 42 11.47 -1.21 -6.04
N VAL A 43 10.93 -1.20 -4.82
CA VAL A 43 9.80 -0.33 -4.43
C VAL A 43 10.16 1.15 -4.56
N ALA A 44 11.43 1.51 -4.35
CA ALA A 44 11.89 2.88 -4.55
C ALA A 44 11.72 3.33 -6.02
N LEU A 45 12.00 2.45 -6.99
CA LEU A 45 11.86 2.72 -8.42
C LEU A 45 10.38 2.82 -8.82
N VAL A 46 9.54 1.93 -8.29
CA VAL A 46 8.08 2.01 -8.48
C VAL A 46 7.54 3.34 -7.94
N ARG A 47 7.98 3.75 -6.75
CA ARG A 47 7.60 5.04 -6.15
C ARG A 47 8.08 6.24 -6.96
N ALA A 48 9.23 6.11 -7.62
CA ALA A 48 9.76 7.12 -8.53
C ALA A 48 9.06 7.14 -9.90
N GLY A 49 8.10 6.25 -10.15
CA GLY A 49 7.33 6.19 -11.39
C GLY A 49 8.00 5.40 -12.52
N ALA A 50 9.02 4.59 -12.22
CA ALA A 50 9.64 3.73 -13.21
C ALA A 50 8.64 2.67 -13.75
N ARG A 51 8.66 2.42 -15.07
CA ARG A 51 7.71 1.50 -15.71
C ARG A 51 8.16 0.05 -15.53
N PHE A 52 7.26 -0.78 -15.02
CA PHE A 52 7.44 -2.22 -14.93
C PHE A 52 6.43 -2.93 -15.84
N GLU A 53 6.91 -3.90 -16.62
CA GLU A 53 6.07 -4.80 -17.42
C GLU A 53 6.29 -6.23 -16.96
N ASN A 54 5.23 -6.91 -16.54
CA ASN A 54 5.29 -8.26 -15.99
C ASN A 54 6.35 -8.43 -14.87
N GLY A 55 6.55 -7.40 -14.05
CA GLY A 55 7.53 -7.38 -12.96
C GLY A 55 8.98 -7.11 -13.37
N LYS A 56 9.25 -6.84 -14.64
CA LYS A 56 10.57 -6.43 -15.15
C LYS A 56 10.60 -4.92 -15.36
N LEU A 57 11.67 -4.29 -14.89
CA LEU A 57 11.92 -2.87 -15.15
C LEU A 57 12.14 -2.68 -16.65
N VAL A 58 11.39 -1.78 -17.27
CA VAL A 58 11.58 -1.39 -18.67
C VAL A 58 12.48 -0.16 -18.68
N GLU A 59 13.72 -0.34 -19.12
CA GLU A 59 14.61 0.79 -19.43
C GLU A 59 14.10 1.53 -20.66
N ARG A 60 14.18 2.86 -20.63
CA ARG A 60 13.86 3.66 -21.81
C ARG A 60 15.01 3.50 -22.82
N PRO A 61 14.73 3.25 -24.10
CA PRO A 61 15.77 3.09 -25.13
C PRO A 61 16.58 4.36 -25.43
N ASP A 62 16.28 5.51 -24.81
CA ASP A 62 16.99 6.77 -25.09
C ASP A 62 18.42 6.81 -24.51
N ASP A 63 18.77 5.94 -23.55
CA ASP A 63 20.10 5.91 -22.94
C ASP A 63 21.04 4.85 -23.55
N GLN A 64 20.53 3.84 -24.26
CA GLN A 64 21.38 2.79 -24.88
C GLN A 64 21.93 3.18 -26.27
N ALA A 65 21.48 4.28 -26.85
CA ALA A 65 21.97 4.75 -28.15
C ALA A 65 23.34 5.44 -28.09
N ALA A 66 23.75 5.96 -26.92
CA ALA A 66 25.01 6.70 -26.79
C ALA A 66 26.25 5.80 -26.65
N GLU A 67 26.11 4.53 -26.28
CA GLU A 67 27.27 3.66 -25.96
C GLU A 67 27.60 2.63 -27.06
N LYS A 68 26.75 2.47 -28.08
CA LYS A 68 27.00 1.56 -29.22
C LYS A 68 27.52 2.24 -30.50
N GLN A 69 27.81 3.53 -30.47
CA GLN A 69 28.37 4.28 -31.61
C GLN A 69 29.85 4.67 -31.44
N ALA A 70 30.52 4.18 -30.38
CA ALA A 70 31.93 4.45 -30.10
C ALA A 70 32.78 3.16 -29.96
N ALA A 71 32.47 2.11 -30.72
CA ALA A 71 33.31 0.91 -30.85
C ALA A 71 33.42 0.47 -32.31
#